data_AF-A0AB33BMT0-F1
#
_entry.id   AF-A0AB33BMT0-F1
#
_cell.length_a   1.000
_cell.length_b   1.000
_cell.length_c   1.000
_cell.angle_alpha   90.00
_cell.angle_beta   90.00
_cell.angle_gamma   90.00
#
_symmetry.space_group_name_H-M   'P 1'
#
loop_
_entity.id
_entity.type
_entity.pdbx_description
1 polymer ?
#
loop_
_entity_poly.entity_id
_entity_poly.type
_entity_poly.pdbx_seq_one_letter_code
_entity_poly.pdbx_strand_id
1 'polypeptide(L)'
;MSEEVTEFDLRRPEFQDPMLKPEDFEFDGDGNIVRKDRFEKLTRKLYGGLCELKLMHPWEKWTPDQVWEITKGVLEEYHQLKNKAESKEG
;
A
#
# COMPACT_ATOMS: atom_id res chain seq x y z
N MET A 1 -13.58 1.47 23.04
CA MET A 1 -12.60 0.39 23.25
C MET A 1 -12.60 -0.40 21.97
N SER A 2 -11.50 -0.42 21.20
CA SER A 2 -11.40 -1.31 20.04
C SER A 2 -11.33 -2.75 20.54
N GLU A 3 -12.07 -3.66 19.91
CA GLU A 3 -11.96 -5.09 20.19
C GLU A 3 -10.55 -5.57 19.79
N GLU A 4 -9.89 -6.32 20.66
CA GLU A 4 -8.57 -6.89 20.36
C GLU A 4 -8.74 -8.18 19.55
N VAL A 5 -7.92 -8.35 18.51
CA VAL A 5 -7.88 -9.60 17.74
C VAL A 5 -7.30 -10.70 18.62
N THR A 6 -7.89 -11.89 18.58
CA THR A 6 -7.45 -13.05 19.35
C THR A 6 -6.95 -14.18 18.46
N GLU A 7 -6.30 -15.17 19.05
CA GLU A 7 -5.93 -16.43 18.39
C GLU A 7 -7.15 -17.18 17.80
N PHE A 8 -8.35 -16.97 18.36
CA PHE A 8 -9.56 -17.59 17.83
C PHE A 8 -9.94 -17.00 16.46
N ASP A 9 -9.74 -15.69 16.30
CA ASP A 9 -10.06 -14.95 15.09
C ASP A 9 -9.14 -15.31 13.93
N LEU A 10 -7.89 -15.70 14.23
CA LEU A 10 -6.86 -16.10 13.25
C LEU A 10 -6.87 -17.59 12.88
N ARG A 11 -7.93 -18.35 13.20
CA ARG A 11 -7.98 -19.79 12.89
C ARG A 11 -8.16 -20.13 11.40
N ARG A 12 -8.51 -19.15 10.58
CA ARG A 12 -8.76 -19.36 9.16
C ARG A 12 -7.45 -19.63 8.39
N PRO A 13 -7.46 -20.46 7.33
CA PRO A 13 -6.25 -20.84 6.59
C PRO A 13 -5.39 -19.67 6.12
N GLU A 14 -6.00 -18.54 5.75
CA GLU A 14 -5.32 -17.32 5.30
C GLU A 14 -4.45 -16.64 6.37
N PHE A 15 -4.59 -17.01 7.65
CA PHE A 15 -3.84 -16.47 8.78
C PHE A 15 -2.87 -17.50 9.41
N GLN A 16 -2.72 -18.70 8.85
CA GLN A 16 -1.87 -19.77 9.39
C GLN A 16 -0.37 -19.61 9.08
N ASP A 17 0.13 -18.39 8.94
CA ASP A 17 1.57 -18.14 8.88
C ASP A 17 2.10 -18.12 10.33
N PRO A 18 3.05 -19.01 10.68
CA PRO A 18 3.56 -19.13 12.05
C PRO A 18 4.30 -17.87 12.56
N MET A 19 4.59 -16.91 11.68
CA MET A 19 5.19 -15.63 12.04
C MET A 19 4.15 -14.54 12.36
N LEU A 20 2.86 -14.78 12.09
CA LEU A 20 1.79 -13.83 12.36
C LEU A 20 1.22 -14.06 13.75
N LYS A 21 1.03 -12.98 14.51
CA LYS A 21 0.42 -13.03 15.85
C LYS A 21 -0.79 -12.11 15.91
N PRO A 22 -1.76 -12.34 16.81
CA PRO A 22 -2.93 -11.47 16.97
C PRO A 22 -2.57 -9.99 17.13
N GLU A 23 -1.44 -9.67 17.75
CA GLU A 23 -1.00 -8.27 17.94
C GLU A 23 -0.66 -7.56 16.63
N ASP A 24 -0.39 -8.29 15.54
CA ASP A 24 -0.13 -7.74 14.21
C ASP A 24 -1.41 -7.28 13.48
N PHE A 25 -2.58 -7.57 14.05
CA PHE A 25 -3.88 -7.32 13.44
C PHE A 25 -4.78 -6.42 14.29
N GLU A 26 -5.77 -5.85 13.62
CA GLU A 26 -6.86 -5.06 14.19
C GLU A 26 -8.16 -5.35 13.43
N PHE A 27 -9.29 -5.06 14.05
CA PHE A 27 -10.56 -4.98 13.33
C PHE A 27 -10.68 -3.61 12.65
N ASP A 28 -11.04 -3.58 11.37
CA ASP A 28 -11.37 -2.34 10.67
C ASP A 28 -12.79 -1.83 11.02
N GLY A 29 -13.19 -0.69 10.43
CA GLY A 29 -14.51 -0.09 10.68
C GLY A 29 -15.69 -0.94 10.21
N ASP A 30 -15.44 -1.96 9.40
CA ASP A 30 -16.43 -2.91 8.88
C ASP A 30 -16.39 -4.25 9.64
N GLY A 31 -15.51 -4.40 10.63
CA GLY A 31 -15.35 -5.62 11.43
C GLY A 31 -14.47 -6.69 10.77
N ASN A 32 -13.69 -6.36 9.74
CA ASN A 32 -12.75 -7.30 9.13
C ASN A 32 -11.41 -7.29 9.87
N ILE A 33 -10.76 -8.46 9.95
CA ILE A 33 -9.42 -8.60 10.49
C ILE A 33 -8.41 -8.11 9.44
N VAL A 34 -7.68 -7.05 9.77
CA VAL A 34 -6.68 -6.45 8.88
C VAL A 34 -5.34 -6.31 9.59
N ARG A 35 -4.26 -6.37 8.82
CA ARG A 35 -2.89 -6.14 9.28
C ARG A 35 -2.68 -4.69 9.67
N LYS A 36 -2.10 -4.41 10.85
CA LYS A 36 -1.76 -3.04 11.29
C LYS A 36 -0.77 -2.35 10.35
N ASP A 37 0.19 -3.10 9.81
CA ASP A 37 1.23 -2.58 8.91
C ASP A 37 0.83 -2.59 7.42
N ARG A 38 -0.44 -2.83 7.08
CA ARG A 38 -0.91 -2.97 5.68
C ARG A 38 -0.52 -1.79 4.79
N PHE A 39 -0.63 -0.57 5.32
CA PHE A 39 -0.28 0.64 4.57
C PHE A 39 1.23 0.78 4.41
N GLU A 40 2.02 0.52 5.46
CA GLU A 40 3.48 0.52 5.36
C GLU A 40 3.97 -0.48 4.31
N LYS A 41 3.41 -1.70 4.30
CA LYS A 41 3.71 -2.72 3.29
C LYS A 41 3.37 -2.27 1.88
N LEU A 42 2.21 -1.64 1.69
CA LEU A 42 1.82 -1.09 0.40
C LEU A 42 2.79 0.00 -0.06
N THR A 43 3.12 0.94 0.82
CA THR A 43 4.08 2.01 0.53
C THR A 43 5.46 1.45 0.17
N ARG A 44 5.95 0.42 0.86
CA ARG A 44 7.21 -0.27 0.51
C ARG A 44 7.17 -0.88 -0.89
N LYS A 45 6.03 -1.45 -1.30
CA LYS A 45 5.85 -1.98 -2.67
C LYS A 45 5.87 -0.86 -3.70
N LEU A 46 5.16 0.24 -3.45
CA LEU A 46 5.16 1.41 -4.32
C LEU A 46 6.57 1.99 -4.47
N TYR A 47 7.29 2.14 -3.35
CA TYR A 47 8.70 2.55 -3.36
C TYR A 47 9.56 1.65 -4.25
N GLY A 48 9.43 0.32 -4.14
CA GLY A 48 10.13 -0.62 -5.01
C GLY A 48 9.85 -0.38 -6.50
N GLY A 49 8.57 -0.21 -6.87
CA GLY A 49 8.18 0.11 -8.24
C GLY A 49 8.74 1.46 -8.73
N LEU A 50 8.74 2.49 -7.88
CA LEU A 50 9.35 3.78 -8.21
C LEU A 50 10.86 3.67 -8.42
N CYS A 51 11.56 2.83 -7.66
CA CYS A 51 12.97 2.52 -7.89
C CYS A 51 13.21 1.80 -9.21
N GLU A 52 12.37 0.82 -9.57
CA GLU A 52 12.43 0.12 -10.87
C GLU A 52 12.26 1.09 -12.05
N LEU A 53 11.36 2.07 -11.89
CA LEU A 53 11.13 3.14 -12.86
C LEU A 53 12.19 4.25 -12.82
N LYS A 54 13.21 4.15 -11.95
CA LYS A 54 14.27 5.15 -11.73
C LYS A 54 13.74 6.52 -11.31
N LEU A 55 12.57 6.55 -10.67
CA LEU A 55 11.95 7.76 -10.10
C LEU A 55 12.39 7.99 -8.64
N MET A 56 12.98 6.98 -8.01
CA MET A 56 13.60 7.06 -6.68
C MET A 56 14.85 6.18 -6.63
N HIS A 57 15.76 6.43 -5.68
CA HIS A 57 16.96 5.60 -5.48
C HIS A 57 16.87 4.64 -4.27
N PRO A 58 17.38 3.39 -4.40
CA PRO A 58 17.34 2.37 -3.32
C PRO A 58 18.03 2.75 -2.01
N TRP A 59 18.98 3.68 -2.05
CA TRP A 59 19.78 4.12 -0.90
C TRP A 59 19.30 5.44 -0.29
N GLU A 60 18.28 6.07 -0.87
CA GLU A 60 17.71 7.29 -0.33
C GLU A 60 16.74 6.98 0.80
N LYS A 61 16.82 7.77 1.87
CA LYS A 61 15.79 7.75 2.91
C LYS A 61 14.51 8.31 2.32
N TRP A 62 13.39 7.63 2.60
CA TRP A 62 12.08 8.01 2.10
C TRP A 62 11.04 8.02 3.23
N THR A 63 9.99 8.81 3.05
CA THR A 63 8.77 8.77 3.87
C THR A 63 7.58 8.31 3.03
N PRO A 64 6.51 7.78 3.65
CA PRO A 64 5.31 7.42 2.91
C PRO A 64 4.72 8.57 2.09
N ASP A 65 4.77 9.79 2.61
CA ASP A 65 4.30 10.99 1.89
C ASP A 65 5.14 11.25 0.63
N GLN A 66 6.46 11.07 0.68
CA GLN A 66 7.32 11.23 -0.49
C GLN A 66 7.00 10.21 -1.58
N VAL A 67 6.79 8.94 -1.19
CA VAL A 67 6.36 7.88 -2.12
C VAL A 67 5.01 8.22 -2.75
N TRP A 68 4.08 8.74 -1.95
CA TRP A 68 2.77 9.16 -2.42
C TRP A 68 2.83 10.32 -3.42
N GLU A 69 3.53 11.40 -3.10
CA GLU A 69 3.61 12.59 -3.97
C GLU A 69 4.24 12.26 -5.33
N ILE A 70 5.30 11.43 -5.36
CA ILE A 70 5.91 10.99 -6.63
C ILE A 70 4.92 10.11 -7.41
N THR A 71 4.26 9.16 -6.73
CA THR A 71 3.25 8.29 -7.37
C THR A 71 2.12 9.12 -7.98
N LYS A 72 1.63 10.12 -7.25
CA LYS A 72 0.59 11.04 -7.71
C LYS A 72 1.02 11.83 -8.94
N GLY A 73 2.24 12.39 -8.94
CA GLY A 73 2.78 13.12 -10.08
C GLY A 73 2.80 12.27 -11.36
N VAL A 74 3.24 11.02 -11.27
CA VAL A 74 3.24 10.08 -12.42
C VAL A 74 1.83 9.84 -12.95
N LEU A 75 0.85 9.64 -12.07
CA LEU A 75 -0.54 9.42 -12.47
C LEU A 75 -1.18 10.66 -13.11
N GLU A 76 -0.86 11.84 -12.60
CA GLU A 76 -1.30 13.12 -13.17
C GLU A 76 -0.72 13.34 -14.56
N GLU A 77 0.59 13.09 -14.75
CA GLU A 77 1.25 13.15 -16.06
C GLU A 77 0.63 12.16 -17.05
N TYR A 78 0.41 10.91 -16.63
CA TYR A 78 -0.26 9.90 -17.45
C TYR A 78 -1.65 10.37 -17.88
N HIS A 79 -2.46 10.90 -16.96
CA HIS A 79 -3.80 11.38 -17.28
C HIS A 79 -3.78 12.54 -18.28
N GLN A 80 -2.84 13.48 -18.12
CA GLN A 80 -2.66 14.58 -19.07
C GLN A 80 -2.28 14.09 -20.47
N LEU A 81 -1.36 13.12 -20.57
CA LEU A 81 -0.92 12.55 -21.83
C LEU A 81 -2.05 11.79 -22.53
N LYS A 82 -2.80 10.99 -21.76
CA LYS A 82 -3.97 10.25 -22.27
C LYS A 82 -5.00 11.20 -22.87
N ASN A 83 -5.40 12.26 -22.14
CA ASN A 83 -6.39 13.21 -22.62
C ASN A 83 -5.93 13.97 -23.88
N LYS A 84 -4.63 14.28 -23.99
CA LYS A 84 -4.04 14.90 -25.18
C LYS A 84 -4.03 13.98 -26.40
N ALA A 85 -3.84 12.67 -26.21
CA ALA A 85 -3.88 11.69 -27.29
C ALA A 85 -5.32 11.55 -27.83
N GLU A 86 -6.30 11.41 -26.94
CA GLU A 86 -7.72 11.29 -27.29
C GLU A 86 -8.25 12.56 -28.01
N SER A 87 -7.76 13.75 -27.63
CA SER A 87 -8.15 15.02 -28.27
C SER A 87 -7.55 15.24 -29.67
N LYS A 88 -6.56 14.44 -30.08
CA LYS A 88 -5.94 14.53 -31.42
C LYS A 88 -6.54 13.56 -32.43
N GLU A 89 -7.34 12.60 -31.97
CA GLU A 89 -7.97 11.56 -32.80
C GLU A 89 -9.44 11.89 -33.17
N GLY A 90 -10.03 12.93 -32.57
CA GLY A 90 -11.37 13.45 -32.88
C GLY A 90 -11.35 14.77 -33.64
#